data_AF-A0A200QQK9-F1
#
_entry.id   AF-A0A200QQK9-F1
#
_cell.length_a   1.000
_cell.length_b   1.000
_cell.length_c   1.000
_cell.angle_alpha   90.00
_cell.angle_beta   90.00
_cell.angle_gamma   90.00
#
_symmetry.space_group_name_H-M   'P 1'
#
loop_
_entity.id
_entity.type
_entity.pdbx_description
1 polymer ?
#
loop_
_entity_poly.entity_id
_entity_poly.type
_entity_poly.pdbx_seq_one_letter_code
_entity_poly.pdbx_strand_id
1 'polypeptide(L)'
;MGIVTKARPLNTKIAAFASILVAGAFGVCLPVLGRTTIPALHPDKSIFFLIKGFAAGVILATGFIHILPDAFDDLTNPCLNENPWGNFPFTGFVGDIDVDGGFISNWLLQEEVLELGIVVHSVIIGITVGVSQNPSTIKPLVAALTFHQFFLGMGLGGCISQAEFKNRAIVTMALFFSLTTPVGIGIGIGITNVYSETSPTALIVQGVLNAAAAGILIYMSLVDLLAADFMNPKLQNNGKLQFAAYVSLLLGAGFMSVLAKWA
;
A
#
# COMPACT_ATOMS: atom_id res chain seq x y z
N MET A 1 -23.65 -30.12 -23.38
CA MET A 1 -23.28 -29.16 -22.32
C MET A 1 -21.85 -29.47 -21.91
N GLY A 2 -20.88 -28.75 -22.48
CA GLY A 2 -19.47 -29.01 -22.21
C GLY A 2 -19.11 -28.55 -20.81
N ILE A 3 -18.61 -29.47 -19.99
CA ILE A 3 -17.95 -29.13 -18.72
C ILE A 3 -16.62 -28.49 -19.12
N VAL A 4 -16.61 -27.16 -19.27
CA VAL A 4 -15.37 -26.40 -19.29
C VAL A 4 -14.79 -26.53 -17.88
N THR A 5 -13.86 -27.47 -17.70
CA THR A 5 -12.96 -27.48 -16.56
C THR A 5 -12.13 -26.21 -16.65
N LYS A 6 -12.63 -25.12 -16.06
CA LYS A 6 -11.89 -23.86 -15.95
C LYS A 6 -10.67 -24.17 -15.09
N ALA A 7 -9.53 -24.44 -15.73
CA ALA A 7 -8.28 -24.69 -15.04
C ALA A 7 -8.06 -23.51 -14.08
N ARG A 8 -8.04 -23.78 -12.76
CA ARG A 8 -7.69 -22.76 -11.77
C ARG A 8 -6.38 -22.12 -12.25
N PRO A 9 -6.29 -20.78 -12.35
CA PRO A 9 -5.05 -20.13 -12.80
C PRO A 9 -4.00 -20.12 -11.68
N LEU A 10 -3.73 -21.30 -11.13
CA LEU A 10 -2.83 -21.53 -10.01
C LEU A 10 -1.42 -21.05 -10.37
N ASN A 11 -0.97 -21.28 -11.60
CA ASN A 11 0.34 -20.81 -12.07
C ASN A 11 0.43 -19.27 -12.05
N THR A 12 -0.64 -18.56 -12.43
CA THR A 12 -0.69 -17.09 -12.38
C THR A 12 -0.72 -16.60 -10.93
N LYS A 13 -1.43 -17.29 -10.03
CA LYS A 13 -1.47 -16.96 -8.60
C LYS A 13 -0.15 -17.24 -7.88
N ILE A 14 0.57 -18.30 -8.26
CA ILE A 14 1.92 -18.59 -7.74
C ILE A 14 2.91 -17.54 -8.26
N ALA A 15 2.82 -17.16 -9.54
CA ALA A 15 3.62 -16.06 -10.08
C ALA A 15 3.32 -14.73 -9.37
N ALA A 16 2.05 -14.46 -9.04
CA ALA A 16 1.64 -13.31 -8.23
C ALA A 16 2.28 -13.33 -6.84
N PHE A 17 2.15 -14.46 -6.13
CA PHE A 17 2.77 -14.67 -4.83
C PHE A 17 4.27 -14.36 -4.88
N ALA A 18 4.99 -14.95 -5.85
CA ALA A 18 6.43 -14.80 -5.95
C ALA A 18 6.85 -13.36 -6.32
N SER A 19 6.17 -12.74 -7.30
CA SER A 19 6.48 -11.39 -7.74
C SER A 19 6.24 -10.34 -6.65
N ILE A 20 5.12 -10.41 -5.94
CA ILE A 20 4.79 -9.47 -4.85
C ILE A 20 5.74 -9.66 -3.67
N LEU A 21 6.05 -10.90 -3.28
CA LEU A 21 7.00 -11.19 -2.20
C LEU A 21 8.39 -10.62 -2.53
N VAL A 22 8.88 -10.87 -3.75
CA VAL A 22 10.19 -10.39 -4.21
C VAL A 22 10.20 -8.86 -4.28
N ALA A 23 9.20 -8.25 -4.89
CA ALA A 23 9.09 -6.80 -4.99
C ALA A 23 9.03 -6.12 -3.62
N GLY A 24 8.25 -6.67 -2.68
CA GLY A 24 8.18 -6.16 -1.32
C GLY A 24 9.50 -6.27 -0.56
N ALA A 25 10.15 -7.44 -0.63
CA ALA A 25 11.44 -7.66 0.00
C ALA A 25 12.52 -6.73 -0.57
N PHE A 26 12.58 -6.58 -1.90
CA PHE A 26 13.52 -5.65 -2.53
C PHE A 26 13.19 -4.19 -2.19
N GLY A 27 11.91 -3.81 -2.18
CA GLY A 27 11.46 -2.48 -1.82
C GLY A 27 11.92 -2.06 -0.43
N VAL A 28 11.72 -2.91 0.58
CA VAL A 28 12.16 -2.62 1.96
C VAL A 28 13.67 -2.66 2.11
N CYS A 29 14.34 -3.65 1.50
CA CYS A 29 15.78 -3.83 1.65
C CYS A 29 16.60 -2.72 0.98
N LEU A 30 16.13 -2.14 -0.13
CA LEU A 30 16.93 -1.24 -0.95
C LEU A 30 17.31 0.07 -0.23
N PRO A 31 16.41 0.80 0.46
CA PRO A 31 16.79 1.94 1.28
C PRO A 31 17.65 1.56 2.50
N VAL A 32 17.35 0.42 3.14
CA VAL A 32 18.10 -0.07 4.31
C VAL A 32 19.56 -0.40 3.94
N LEU A 33 19.78 -1.08 2.83
CA LEU A 33 21.11 -1.39 2.30
C LEU A 33 21.77 -0.17 1.65
N GLY A 34 21.00 0.80 1.16
CA GLY A 34 21.48 2.08 0.65
C GLY A 34 22.29 2.87 1.68
N ARG A 35 21.95 2.72 2.96
CA ARG A 35 22.70 3.32 4.07
C ARG A 35 24.11 2.74 4.23
N THR A 36 24.33 1.46 3.94
CA THR A 36 25.58 0.75 4.27
C THR A 36 26.41 0.38 3.05
N THR A 37 25.79 0.09 1.91
CA THR A 37 26.43 -0.64 0.80
C THR A 37 26.40 0.12 -0.52
N ILE A 38 25.38 0.97 -0.77
CA ILE A 38 25.21 1.65 -2.07
C ILE A 38 25.34 3.18 -1.90
N PRO A 39 26.49 3.78 -2.24
CA PRO A 39 26.75 5.22 -2.03
C PRO A 39 25.77 6.16 -2.75
N ALA A 40 25.14 5.68 -3.84
CA ALA A 40 24.14 6.44 -4.57
C ALA A 40 22.80 6.55 -3.82
N LEU A 41 22.44 5.56 -3.01
CA LEU A 41 21.19 5.51 -2.24
C LEU A 41 21.36 5.99 -0.80
N HIS A 42 22.51 6.58 -0.47
CA HIS A 42 22.72 7.16 0.85
C HIS A 42 21.69 8.27 1.10
N PRO A 43 21.06 8.36 2.28
CA PRO A 43 20.03 9.36 2.58
C PRO A 43 20.45 10.81 2.28
N ASP A 44 21.75 11.08 2.34
CA ASP A 44 22.36 12.37 2.01
C ASP A 44 22.59 12.61 0.51
N LYS A 45 22.01 11.84 -0.41
CA LYS A 45 22.13 12.10 -1.85
C LYS A 45 20.83 12.66 -2.41
N SER A 46 20.95 13.63 -3.31
CA SER A 46 19.81 14.23 -4.00
C SER A 46 18.89 13.19 -4.67
N ILE A 47 19.46 12.11 -5.19
CA ILE A 47 18.68 11.03 -5.81
C ILE A 47 17.78 10.30 -4.81
N PHE A 48 18.18 10.19 -3.54
CA PHE A 48 17.35 9.59 -2.49
C PHE A 48 16.08 10.42 -2.23
N PHE A 49 16.20 11.75 -2.18
CA PHE A 49 15.04 12.66 -2.08
C PHE A 49 14.10 12.51 -3.29
N LEU A 50 14.64 12.33 -4.50
CA LEU A 50 13.80 12.14 -5.68
C LEU A 50 13.07 10.80 -5.65
N ILE A 51 13.75 9.72 -5.24
CA ILE A 51 13.16 8.40 -5.10
C ILE A 51 12.08 8.39 -4.01
N LYS A 52 12.35 9.00 -2.85
CA LYS A 52 11.35 9.16 -1.78
C LYS A 52 10.16 10.00 -2.21
N GLY A 53 10.39 11.11 -2.93
CA GLY A 53 9.31 11.91 -3.51
C GLY A 53 8.45 11.11 -4.48
N PHE A 54 9.05 10.31 -5.35
CA PHE A 54 8.31 9.41 -6.24
C PHE A 54 7.49 8.39 -5.45
N ALA A 55 8.10 7.71 -4.48
CA ALA A 55 7.43 6.74 -3.63
C ALA A 55 6.25 7.37 -2.86
N ALA A 56 6.44 8.55 -2.27
CA ALA A 56 5.38 9.30 -1.60
C ALA A 56 4.21 9.60 -2.53
N GLY A 57 4.50 9.95 -3.80
CA GLY A 57 3.47 10.17 -4.82
C GLY A 57 2.69 8.91 -5.16
N VAL A 58 3.37 7.78 -5.31
CA VAL A 58 2.72 6.47 -5.50
C VAL A 58 1.82 6.14 -4.32
N ILE A 59 2.30 6.27 -3.08
CA ILE A 59 1.55 5.94 -1.85
C ILE A 59 0.34 6.85 -1.69
N LEU A 60 0.51 8.16 -1.89
CA LEU A 60 -0.56 9.16 -1.84
C LEU A 60 -1.66 8.84 -2.85
N ALA A 61 -1.29 8.52 -4.10
CA ALA A 61 -2.23 8.13 -5.13
C ALA A 61 -2.91 6.78 -4.83
N THR A 62 -2.20 5.81 -4.28
CA THR A 62 -2.79 4.54 -3.84
C THR A 62 -3.90 4.79 -2.83
N GLY A 63 -3.66 5.62 -1.81
CA GLY A 63 -4.67 5.98 -0.82
C GLY A 63 -5.90 6.65 -1.43
N PHE A 64 -5.71 7.69 -2.23
CA PHE A 64 -6.81 8.51 -2.77
C PHE A 64 -7.55 7.92 -3.97
N ILE A 65 -6.87 7.19 -4.85
CA ILE A 65 -7.40 6.82 -6.18
C ILE A 65 -7.83 5.35 -6.22
N HIS A 66 -7.26 4.51 -5.35
CA HIS A 66 -7.54 3.08 -5.33
C HIS A 66 -8.28 2.67 -4.06
N ILE A 67 -7.64 2.82 -2.89
CA ILE A 67 -8.15 2.22 -1.66
C ILE A 67 -9.38 2.95 -1.14
N LEU A 68 -9.35 4.29 -1.14
CA LEU A 68 -10.48 5.08 -0.66
C LEU A 68 -11.73 4.88 -1.53
N PRO A 69 -11.66 4.92 -2.87
CA PRO A 69 -12.79 4.56 -3.73
C PRO A 69 -13.28 3.13 -3.53
N ASP A 70 -12.39 2.13 -3.43
CA ASP A 70 -12.80 0.74 -3.18
C ASP A 70 -13.58 0.62 -1.86
N ALA A 71 -13.14 1.35 -0.82
CA ALA A 71 -13.86 1.41 0.45
C ALA A 71 -15.28 2.00 0.30
N PHE A 72 -15.42 3.07 -0.50
CA PHE A 72 -16.74 3.64 -0.80
C PHE A 72 -17.61 2.67 -1.58
N ASP A 73 -17.07 1.99 -2.59
CA ASP A 73 -17.81 1.04 -3.42
C ASP A 73 -18.33 -0.16 -2.59
N ASP A 74 -17.52 -0.64 -1.64
CA ASP A 74 -17.92 -1.69 -0.71
C ASP A 74 -19.02 -1.22 0.27
N LEU A 75 -18.86 -0.02 0.84
CA LEU A 75 -19.75 0.52 1.87
C LEU A 75 -21.06 1.10 1.32
N THR A 76 -21.10 1.41 0.03
CA THR A 76 -22.30 1.89 -0.68
C THR A 76 -22.93 0.83 -1.59
N ASN A 77 -22.47 -0.41 -1.49
CA ASN A 77 -22.93 -1.50 -2.33
C ASN A 77 -24.44 -1.78 -2.13
N PRO A 78 -25.23 -2.00 -3.21
CA PRO A 78 -26.66 -2.32 -3.11
C PRO A 78 -27.01 -3.58 -2.30
N CYS A 79 -26.04 -4.47 -2.06
CA CYS A 79 -26.21 -5.64 -1.20
C CYS A 79 -26.25 -5.30 0.30
N LEU A 80 -25.93 -4.05 0.69
CA LEU A 80 -26.05 -3.56 2.06
C LEU A 80 -27.44 -2.96 2.31
N ASN A 81 -27.98 -3.20 3.51
CA ASN A 81 -29.24 -2.59 3.92
C ASN A 81 -29.09 -1.05 4.00
N GLU A 82 -30.09 -0.32 3.51
CA GLU A 82 -30.14 1.15 3.53
C GLU A 82 -29.94 1.77 4.93
N ASN A 83 -30.24 1.02 6.00
CA ASN A 83 -29.97 1.42 7.39
C ASN A 83 -29.06 0.43 8.11
N PRO A 84 -27.99 0.89 8.81
CA PRO A 84 -27.50 2.27 8.90
C PRO A 84 -26.62 2.69 7.70
N TRP A 85 -26.21 1.75 6.84
CA TRP A 85 -25.12 1.95 5.88
C TRP A 85 -25.44 2.92 4.74
N GLY A 86 -26.68 2.98 4.25
CA GLY A 86 -27.08 3.98 3.24
C GLY A 86 -27.13 5.42 3.76
N ASN A 87 -27.18 5.61 5.09
CA ASN A 87 -27.27 6.91 5.75
C ASN A 87 -26.01 7.27 6.56
N PHE A 88 -24.99 6.41 6.56
CA PHE A 88 -23.80 6.61 7.37
C PHE A 88 -22.89 7.69 6.76
N PRO A 89 -22.44 8.70 7.52
CA PRO A 89 -21.63 9.79 7.00
C PRO A 89 -20.16 9.33 6.84
N PHE A 90 -19.89 8.42 5.90
CA PHE A 90 -18.55 7.86 5.68
C PHE A 90 -17.50 8.94 5.40
N THR A 91 -17.89 10.03 4.75
CA THR A 91 -17.04 11.21 4.54
C THR A 91 -16.58 11.85 5.86
N GLY A 92 -17.41 11.81 6.91
CA GLY A 92 -17.07 12.31 8.24
C GLY A 92 -16.19 11.34 9.02
N PHE A 93 -16.42 10.02 8.91
CA PHE A 93 -15.59 9.02 9.59
C PHE A 93 -14.16 8.95 9.05
N VAL A 94 -13.99 9.06 7.73
CA VAL A 94 -12.64 9.17 7.11
C VAL A 94 -11.96 10.49 7.49
N GLY A 95 -12.72 11.57 7.67
CA GLY A 95 -12.22 12.86 8.15
C GLY A 95 -11.87 12.88 9.63
N ASP A 96 -12.55 12.09 10.47
CA ASP A 96 -12.29 11.98 11.91
C ASP A 96 -11.19 10.94 12.26
N ILE A 97 -10.85 10.04 11.33
CA ILE A 97 -9.63 9.20 11.43
C ILE A 97 -8.36 10.02 11.08
N ASP A 98 -8.50 11.32 10.81
CA ASP A 98 -7.35 12.22 10.83
C ASP A 98 -6.85 12.28 12.28
N VAL A 99 -5.93 11.36 12.57
CA VAL A 99 -5.32 11.16 13.88
C VAL A 99 -4.73 12.50 14.28
N ASP A 100 -5.38 13.16 15.26
CA ASP A 100 -4.89 14.39 15.88
C ASP A 100 -3.37 14.29 16.01
N GLY A 101 -2.64 15.22 15.37
CA GLY A 101 -1.17 15.16 15.18
C GLY A 101 -0.33 15.10 16.48
N GLY A 102 -0.98 14.99 17.65
CA GLY A 102 -0.37 14.67 18.94
C GLY A 102 -0.46 13.20 19.37
N PHE A 103 -1.25 12.33 18.72
CA PHE A 103 -1.44 10.93 19.15
C PHE A 103 -0.23 10.04 18.82
N ILE A 104 0.57 10.41 17.81
CA ILE A 104 1.75 9.65 17.39
C ILE A 104 3.01 10.54 17.41
N SER A 105 3.39 11.02 18.60
CA SER A 105 4.64 11.78 18.76
C SER A 105 5.90 10.89 18.80
N ASN A 106 5.72 9.57 18.75
CA ASN A 106 6.81 8.60 18.84
C ASN A 106 6.94 7.86 17.52
N TRP A 107 8.12 7.97 16.91
CA TRP A 107 8.51 7.30 15.67
C TRP A 107 8.23 5.79 15.70
N LEU A 108 8.34 5.13 16.86
CA LEU A 108 8.01 3.71 17.01
C LEU A 108 6.52 3.42 16.79
N LEU A 109 5.64 4.28 17.29
CA LEU A 109 4.20 4.13 17.13
C LEU A 109 3.75 4.47 15.71
N GLN A 110 4.44 5.40 15.05
CA GLN A 110 4.23 5.76 13.64
C GLN A 110 4.46 4.55 12.73
N GLU A 111 5.60 3.88 12.92
CA GLU A 111 5.97 2.71 12.14
C GLU A 111 5.03 1.51 12.39
N GLU A 112 4.63 1.27 13.65
CA GLU A 112 3.69 0.19 13.97
C GLU A 112 2.27 0.44 13.41
N VAL A 113 1.78 1.68 13.48
CA VAL A 113 0.47 2.05 12.91
C VAL A 113 0.51 2.00 11.38
N LEU A 114 1.61 2.44 10.76
CA LEU A 114 1.82 2.27 9.32
C LEU A 114 1.79 0.78 8.94
N GLU A 115 2.57 -0.03 9.64
CA GLU A 115 2.68 -1.46 9.38
C GLU A 115 1.31 -2.12 9.54
N LEU A 116 0.52 -1.75 10.55
CA LEU A 116 -0.84 -2.24 10.74
C LEU A 116 -1.77 -1.85 9.57
N GLY A 117 -1.74 -0.59 9.13
CA GLY A 117 -2.55 -0.11 8.01
C GLY A 117 -2.22 -0.83 6.69
N ILE A 118 -0.93 -1.00 6.41
CA ILE A 118 -0.45 -1.78 5.26
C ILE A 118 -0.87 -3.25 5.38
N VAL A 119 -0.71 -3.86 6.56
CA VAL A 119 -1.00 -5.28 6.79
C VAL A 119 -2.47 -5.58 6.52
N VAL A 120 -3.37 -4.78 7.10
CA VAL A 120 -4.81 -4.96 6.96
C VAL A 120 -5.24 -4.92 5.49
N HIS A 121 -4.82 -3.90 4.76
CA HIS A 121 -5.15 -3.76 3.34
C HIS A 121 -4.50 -4.84 2.47
N SER A 122 -3.25 -5.20 2.76
CA SER A 122 -2.52 -6.25 2.05
C SER A 122 -3.14 -7.64 2.19
N VAL A 123 -3.69 -7.97 3.36
CA VAL A 123 -4.43 -9.23 3.56
C VAL A 123 -5.69 -9.25 2.70
N ILE A 124 -6.47 -8.15 2.71
CA ILE A 124 -7.72 -8.02 1.97
C ILE A 124 -7.46 -8.22 0.47
N ILE A 125 -6.56 -7.45 -0.12
CA ILE A 125 -6.25 -7.60 -1.55
C ILE A 125 -5.70 -8.99 -1.87
N GLY A 126 -4.85 -9.54 -0.98
CA GLY A 126 -4.34 -10.88 -1.13
C GLY A 126 -5.47 -11.90 -1.25
N ILE A 127 -6.49 -11.81 -0.38
CA ILE A 127 -7.68 -12.67 -0.44
C ILE A 127 -8.42 -12.50 -1.76
N THR A 128 -8.68 -11.27 -2.21
CA THR A 128 -9.36 -10.97 -3.48
C THR A 128 -8.63 -11.57 -4.70
N VAL A 129 -7.30 -11.44 -4.76
CA VAL A 129 -6.47 -12.08 -5.79
C VAL A 129 -6.54 -13.62 -5.68
N GLY A 130 -6.52 -14.14 -4.45
CA GLY A 130 -6.59 -15.56 -4.16
C GLY A 130 -7.92 -16.19 -4.56
N VAL A 131 -9.03 -15.48 -4.41
CA VAL A 131 -10.38 -15.91 -4.79
C VAL A 131 -10.63 -15.75 -6.29
N SER A 132 -10.07 -14.71 -6.91
CA SER A 132 -10.25 -14.41 -8.34
C SER A 132 -9.96 -15.61 -9.26
N GLN A 133 -10.88 -15.92 -10.19
CA GLN A 133 -10.76 -17.06 -11.10
C GLN A 133 -10.49 -16.66 -12.55
N ASN A 134 -10.37 -15.36 -12.86
CA ASN A 134 -10.17 -14.85 -14.21
C ASN A 134 -8.73 -14.37 -14.44
N PRO A 135 -7.92 -15.05 -15.27
CA PRO A 135 -6.55 -14.61 -15.57
C PRO A 135 -6.47 -13.20 -16.16
N SER A 136 -7.48 -12.75 -16.90
CA SER A 136 -7.48 -11.41 -17.51
C SER A 136 -7.63 -10.31 -16.47
N THR A 137 -8.22 -10.61 -15.31
CA THR A 137 -8.32 -9.69 -14.16
C THR A 137 -7.10 -9.83 -13.25
N ILE A 138 -6.61 -11.05 -13.05
CA ILE A 138 -5.46 -11.31 -12.16
C ILE A 138 -4.18 -10.68 -12.71
N LYS A 139 -3.92 -10.72 -14.02
CA LYS A 139 -2.63 -10.26 -14.57
C LYS A 139 -2.40 -8.74 -14.40
N PRO A 140 -3.33 -7.85 -14.80
CA PRO A 140 -3.19 -6.42 -14.57
C PRO A 140 -3.11 -6.08 -13.09
N LEU A 141 -3.98 -6.70 -12.28
CA LEU A 141 -4.00 -6.53 -10.83
C LEU A 141 -2.62 -6.87 -10.24
N VAL A 142 -2.07 -8.04 -10.51
CA VAL A 142 -0.75 -8.46 -10.01
C VAL A 142 0.38 -7.53 -10.45
N ALA A 143 0.33 -6.99 -11.67
CA ALA A 143 1.31 -6.00 -12.13
C ALA A 143 1.21 -4.70 -11.30
N ALA A 144 -0.01 -4.20 -11.07
CA ALA A 144 -0.26 -3.04 -10.23
C ALA A 144 0.17 -3.30 -8.76
N LEU A 145 -0.15 -4.47 -8.21
CA LEU A 145 0.22 -4.88 -6.84
C LEU A 145 1.74 -4.97 -6.67
N THR A 146 2.44 -5.57 -7.63
CA THR A 146 3.91 -5.69 -7.59
C THR A 146 4.55 -4.30 -7.60
N PHE A 147 4.03 -3.39 -8.42
CA PHE A 147 4.52 -2.03 -8.53
C PHE A 147 4.26 -1.24 -7.24
N HIS A 148 3.03 -1.23 -6.72
CA HIS A 148 2.74 -0.50 -5.47
C HIS A 148 3.51 -1.11 -4.29
N GLN A 149 3.66 -2.43 -4.22
CA GLN A 149 4.27 -3.11 -3.07
C GLN A 149 5.76 -2.77 -2.98
N PHE A 150 6.41 -2.64 -4.15
CA PHE A 150 7.79 -2.18 -4.21
C PHE A 150 7.95 -0.76 -3.62
N PHE A 151 7.10 0.18 -4.02
CA PHE A 151 7.22 1.58 -3.57
C PHE A 151 6.71 1.80 -2.14
N LEU A 152 5.69 1.07 -1.69
CA LEU A 152 5.30 1.00 -0.28
C LEU A 152 6.46 0.46 0.57
N GLY A 153 7.13 -0.60 0.08
CA GLY A 153 8.31 -1.16 0.73
C GLY A 153 9.47 -0.15 0.78
N MET A 154 9.69 0.63 -0.28
CA MET A 154 10.70 1.69 -0.26
C MET A 154 10.36 2.83 0.71
N GLY A 155 9.09 3.18 0.88
CA GLY A 155 8.63 4.12 1.90
C GLY A 155 8.99 3.62 3.30
N LEU A 156 8.55 2.40 3.64
CA LEU A 156 8.83 1.74 4.92
C LEU A 156 10.34 1.60 5.17
N GLY A 157 11.09 1.08 4.18
CA GLY A 157 12.54 0.94 4.27
C GLY A 157 13.25 2.28 4.47
N GLY A 158 12.73 3.36 3.86
CA GLY A 158 13.23 4.72 4.03
C GLY A 158 13.05 5.23 5.46
N CYS A 159 11.90 4.97 6.10
CA CYS A 159 11.66 5.33 7.49
C CYS A 159 12.52 4.48 8.44
N ILE A 160 12.58 3.16 8.24
CA ILE A 160 13.47 2.25 8.98
C ILE A 160 14.94 2.71 8.89
N SER A 161 15.38 3.13 7.69
CA SER A 161 16.76 3.59 7.48
C SER A 161 17.10 4.85 8.28
N GLN A 162 16.10 5.66 8.64
CA GLN A 162 16.24 6.89 9.42
C GLN A 162 16.08 6.64 10.93
N ALA A 163 15.28 5.66 11.34
CA ALA A 163 14.97 5.35 12.74
C ALA A 163 16.05 4.54 13.50
N GLU A 164 17.16 4.17 12.85
CA GLU A 164 18.31 3.44 13.44
C GLU A 164 17.96 2.15 14.22
N PHE A 165 16.94 1.41 13.78
CA PHE A 165 16.52 0.19 14.47
C PHE A 165 17.59 -0.90 14.50
N LYS A 166 17.52 -1.77 15.53
CA LYS A 166 18.36 -2.99 15.60
C LYS A 166 18.04 -3.90 14.43
N ASN A 167 19.06 -4.57 13.87
CA ASN A 167 18.91 -5.51 12.73
C ASN A 167 17.78 -6.53 12.91
N ARG A 168 17.55 -7.02 14.14
CA ARG A 168 16.44 -7.94 14.43
C ARG A 168 15.07 -7.30 14.16
N ALA A 169 14.85 -6.06 14.57
CA ALA A 169 13.59 -5.36 14.33
C ALA A 169 13.39 -5.09 12.83
N ILE A 170 14.44 -4.63 12.14
CA ILE A 170 14.43 -4.41 10.68
C ILE A 170 14.02 -5.69 9.93
N VAL A 171 14.64 -6.82 10.27
CA VAL A 171 14.31 -8.11 9.63
C VAL A 171 12.88 -8.53 9.94
N THR A 172 12.43 -8.37 11.19
CA THR A 172 11.05 -8.69 11.56
C THR A 172 10.04 -7.87 10.77
N MET A 173 10.18 -6.55 10.71
CA MET A 173 9.27 -5.66 9.97
C MET A 173 9.29 -5.96 8.47
N ALA A 174 10.46 -6.18 7.88
CA ALA A 174 10.58 -6.55 6.47
C ALA A 174 9.88 -7.87 6.14
N LEU A 175 9.96 -8.86 7.05
CA LEU A 175 9.27 -10.14 6.90
C LEU A 175 7.75 -9.98 7.01
N PHE A 176 7.25 -9.25 8.00
CA PHE A 176 5.81 -9.00 8.15
C PHE A 176 5.25 -8.27 6.93
N PHE A 177 5.88 -7.17 6.50
CA PHE A 177 5.49 -6.45 5.28
C PHE A 177 5.44 -7.36 4.05
N SER A 178 6.48 -8.17 3.83
CA SER A 178 6.62 -8.95 2.60
C SER A 178 5.75 -10.20 2.57
N LEU A 179 5.48 -10.82 3.72
CA LEU A 179 4.73 -12.08 3.82
C LEU A 179 3.22 -11.89 3.92
N THR A 180 2.76 -10.71 4.32
CA THR A 180 1.32 -10.47 4.57
C THR A 180 0.46 -10.67 3.31
N THR A 181 0.79 -10.04 2.19
CA THR A 181 0.04 -10.21 0.93
C THR A 181 0.07 -11.65 0.41
N PRO A 182 1.23 -12.34 0.37
CA PRO A 182 1.32 -13.77 0.05
C PRO A 182 0.46 -14.67 0.95
N VAL A 183 0.40 -14.39 2.25
CA VAL A 183 -0.50 -15.10 3.20
C VAL A 183 -1.96 -14.85 2.84
N GLY A 184 -2.35 -13.61 2.55
CA GLY A 184 -3.69 -13.26 2.06
C GLY A 184 -4.08 -14.05 0.81
N ILE A 185 -3.16 -14.16 -0.18
CA ILE A 185 -3.36 -14.97 -1.40
C ILE A 185 -3.59 -16.44 -1.04
N GLY A 186 -2.79 -16.99 -0.15
CA GLY A 186 -2.95 -18.37 0.32
C GLY A 186 -4.31 -18.62 0.97
N ILE A 187 -4.74 -17.71 1.85
CA ILE A 187 -6.07 -17.75 2.49
C ILE A 187 -7.16 -17.68 1.42
N GLY A 188 -7.08 -16.72 0.49
CA GLY A 188 -8.04 -16.54 -0.60
C GLY A 188 -8.21 -17.78 -1.48
N ILE A 189 -7.10 -18.46 -1.80
CA ILE A 189 -7.12 -19.75 -2.52
C ILE A 189 -7.86 -20.82 -1.71
N GLY A 190 -7.63 -20.88 -0.40
CA GLY A 190 -8.27 -21.85 0.51
C GLY A 190 -9.77 -21.64 0.67
N ILE A 191 -10.20 -20.38 0.78
CA ILE A 191 -11.62 -20.03 1.01
C ILE A 191 -12.41 -19.78 -0.27
N THR A 192 -11.79 -19.89 -1.46
CA THR A 192 -12.40 -19.59 -2.76
C THR A 192 -13.80 -20.18 -2.98
N ASN A 193 -14.08 -21.36 -2.42
CA ASN A 193 -15.37 -22.04 -2.62
C ASN A 193 -16.47 -21.59 -1.65
N VAL A 194 -16.14 -20.82 -0.61
CA VAL A 194 -17.04 -20.45 0.50
C VAL A 194 -17.17 -18.93 0.65
N TYR A 195 -16.14 -18.19 0.23
CA TYR A 195 -16.12 -16.75 0.26
C TYR A 195 -16.93 -16.15 -0.90
N SER A 196 -17.79 -15.19 -0.58
CA SER A 196 -18.58 -14.42 -1.53
C SER A 196 -18.30 -12.94 -1.30
N GLU A 197 -17.72 -12.27 -2.30
CA GLU A 197 -17.43 -10.83 -2.27
C GLU A 197 -18.68 -9.97 -2.10
N THR A 198 -19.86 -10.50 -2.45
CA THR A 198 -21.15 -9.81 -2.34
C THR A 198 -21.85 -10.01 -0.99
N SER A 199 -21.25 -10.74 -0.05
CA SER A 199 -21.85 -10.94 1.28
C SER A 199 -21.84 -9.61 2.06
N PRO A 200 -22.95 -9.21 2.73
CA PRO A 200 -22.99 -7.97 3.50
C PRO A 200 -21.86 -7.85 4.54
N THR A 201 -21.53 -8.95 5.20
CA THR A 201 -20.42 -8.97 6.17
C THR A 201 -19.06 -8.76 5.51
N ALA A 202 -18.85 -9.34 4.33
CA ALA A 202 -17.60 -9.17 3.58
C ALA A 202 -17.43 -7.71 3.15
N LEU A 203 -18.49 -7.12 2.58
CA LEU A 203 -18.51 -5.72 2.14
C LEU A 203 -18.27 -4.75 3.30
N ILE A 204 -18.94 -4.94 4.44
CA ILE A 204 -18.73 -4.08 5.63
C ILE A 204 -17.30 -4.18 6.15
N VAL A 205 -16.78 -5.40 6.32
CA VAL A 205 -15.43 -5.60 6.85
C VAL A 205 -14.39 -5.04 5.88
N GLN A 206 -14.53 -5.33 4.60
CA GLN A 206 -13.61 -4.85 3.57
C GLN A 206 -13.63 -3.32 3.47
N GLY A 207 -14.82 -2.74 3.41
CA GLY A 207 -15.01 -1.30 3.30
C GLY A 207 -14.45 -0.51 4.48
N VAL A 208 -14.76 -0.91 5.72
CA VAL A 208 -14.24 -0.22 6.92
C VAL A 208 -12.71 -0.33 7.02
N LEU A 209 -12.17 -1.52 6.77
CA LEU A 209 -10.73 -1.76 6.85
C LEU A 209 -9.96 -1.06 5.73
N ASN A 210 -10.50 -1.01 4.51
CA ASN A 210 -9.92 -0.24 3.40
C ASN A 210 -10.00 1.26 3.67
N ALA A 211 -11.10 1.78 4.21
CA ALA A 211 -11.21 3.20 4.58
C ALA A 211 -10.13 3.60 5.62
N ALA A 212 -9.96 2.78 6.67
CA ALA A 212 -8.94 3.01 7.67
C ALA A 212 -7.52 2.94 7.09
N ALA A 213 -7.25 1.94 6.24
CA ALA A 213 -5.95 1.81 5.58
C ALA A 213 -5.65 2.97 4.62
N ALA A 214 -6.65 3.45 3.87
CA ALA A 214 -6.51 4.62 3.01
C ALA A 214 -6.12 5.87 3.82
N GLY A 215 -6.78 6.11 4.95
CA GLY A 215 -6.43 7.22 5.86
C GLY A 215 -4.98 7.15 6.35
N ILE A 216 -4.54 5.99 6.82
CA ILE A 216 -3.16 5.77 7.29
C ILE A 216 -2.14 6.02 6.17
N LEU A 217 -2.40 5.53 4.95
CA LEU A 217 -1.49 5.72 3.82
C LEU A 217 -1.43 7.17 3.34
N ILE A 218 -2.56 7.87 3.35
CA ILE A 218 -2.62 9.30 3.05
C ILE A 218 -1.80 10.07 4.09
N TYR A 219 -2.02 9.82 5.37
CA TYR A 219 -1.26 10.44 6.46
C TYR A 219 0.25 10.19 6.32
N MET A 220 0.67 8.93 6.16
CA MET A 220 2.09 8.56 5.97
C MET A 220 2.71 9.28 4.78
N SER A 221 1.99 9.36 3.65
CA SER A 221 2.51 10.02 2.46
C SER A 221 2.67 11.55 2.66
N LEU A 222 1.70 12.20 3.30
CA LEU A 222 1.68 13.65 3.49
C LEU A 222 2.60 14.10 4.63
N VAL A 223 2.55 13.42 5.77
CA VAL A 223 3.22 13.82 7.01
C VAL A 223 4.60 13.19 7.11
N ASP A 224 4.68 11.87 7.04
CA ASP A 224 5.91 11.14 7.38
C ASP A 224 6.92 11.09 6.22
N LEU A 225 6.45 11.22 4.97
CA LEU A 225 7.31 11.29 3.78
C LEU A 225 7.43 12.73 3.26
N LEU A 226 6.33 13.35 2.83
CA LEU A 226 6.35 14.65 2.19
C LEU A 226 6.77 15.77 3.14
N ALA A 227 6.10 15.93 4.29
CA ALA A 227 6.45 17.02 5.20
C ALA A 227 7.87 16.86 5.76
N ALA A 228 8.26 15.63 6.15
CA ALA A 228 9.61 15.35 6.62
C ALA A 228 10.71 15.70 5.58
N ASP A 229 10.51 15.34 4.31
CA ASP A 229 11.53 15.58 3.27
C ASP A 229 11.48 17.01 2.70
N PHE A 230 10.29 17.61 2.54
CA PHE A 230 10.14 18.95 1.97
C PHE A 230 10.45 20.07 2.96
N MET A 231 10.41 19.78 4.26
CA MET A 231 10.88 20.69 5.31
C MET A 231 12.38 20.56 5.58
N ASN A 232 13.08 19.65 4.88
CA ASN A 232 14.52 19.50 5.03
C ASN A 232 15.27 20.72 4.45
N PRO A 233 16.17 21.38 5.20
CA PRO A 233 16.93 22.55 4.74
C PRO A 233 17.69 22.31 3.44
N LYS A 234 18.14 21.07 3.19
CA LYS A 234 18.85 20.72 1.97
C LYS A 234 17.97 20.83 0.72
N LEU A 235 16.70 20.46 0.84
CA LEU A 235 15.74 20.61 -0.25
C LEU A 235 15.36 22.08 -0.42
N GLN A 236 15.05 22.77 0.69
CA GLN A 236 14.63 24.17 0.67
C GLN A 236 15.71 25.13 0.16
N ASN A 237 16.99 24.85 0.46
CA ASN A 237 18.10 25.69 0.01
C ASN A 237 18.51 25.42 -1.46
N ASN A 238 17.90 24.44 -2.14
CA ASN A 238 18.23 24.08 -3.52
C ASN A 238 16.97 24.02 -4.40
N GLY A 239 16.60 25.16 -4.99
CA GLY A 239 15.39 25.26 -5.82
C GLY A 239 15.34 24.30 -7.02
N LYS A 240 16.48 23.90 -7.60
CA LYS A 240 16.51 22.87 -8.65
C LYS A 240 16.11 21.50 -8.11
N LEU A 241 16.61 21.14 -6.93
CA LEU A 241 16.28 19.88 -6.28
C LEU A 241 14.83 19.87 -5.80
N GLN A 242 14.35 20.98 -5.24
CA GLN A 242 12.96 21.14 -4.82
C GLN A 242 12.00 20.97 -6.00
N PHE A 243 12.27 21.65 -7.13
CA PHE A 243 11.48 21.48 -8.35
C PHE A 243 11.51 20.03 -8.86
N ALA A 244 12.68 19.42 -8.90
CA ALA A 244 12.82 18.02 -9.31
C ALA A 244 12.05 17.06 -8.37
N ALA A 245 12.01 17.33 -7.06
CA ALA A 245 11.26 16.54 -6.09
C ALA A 245 9.75 16.66 -6.31
N TYR A 246 9.21 17.86 -6.59
CA TYR A 246 7.80 18.03 -6.97
C TYR A 246 7.46 17.29 -8.27
N VAL A 247 8.33 17.37 -9.28
CA VAL A 247 8.14 16.60 -10.52
C VAL A 247 8.13 15.10 -10.24
N SER A 248 9.08 14.62 -9.43
CA SER A 248 9.17 13.20 -9.04
C SER A 248 7.90 12.73 -8.33
N LEU A 249 7.39 13.55 -7.40
CA LEU A 249 6.13 13.31 -6.69
C LEU A 249 4.95 13.16 -7.66
N LEU A 250 4.77 14.13 -8.56
CA LEU A 250 3.68 14.12 -9.53
C LEU A 250 3.79 12.95 -10.51
N LEU A 251 5.01 12.57 -10.89
CA LEU A 251 5.25 11.39 -11.71
C LEU A 251 4.84 10.11 -10.97
N GLY A 252 5.20 9.96 -9.70
CA GLY A 252 4.79 8.83 -8.87
C GLY A 252 3.26 8.71 -8.78
N ALA A 253 2.59 9.81 -8.46
CA ALA A 253 1.14 9.86 -8.40
C ALA A 253 0.49 9.57 -9.75
N GLY A 254 1.02 10.14 -10.83
CA GLY A 254 0.53 9.92 -12.20
C GLY A 254 0.68 8.48 -12.65
N PHE A 255 1.83 7.84 -12.38
CA PHE A 255 2.05 6.42 -12.69
C PHE A 255 1.05 5.53 -11.96
N MET A 256 0.87 5.74 -10.65
CA MET A 256 -0.09 4.95 -9.87
C MET A 256 -1.53 5.19 -10.34
N SER A 257 -1.88 6.41 -10.73
CA SER A 257 -3.20 6.73 -11.30
C SER A 257 -3.48 5.98 -12.61
N VAL A 258 -2.47 5.87 -13.49
CA VAL A 258 -2.59 5.12 -14.75
C VAL A 258 -2.72 3.63 -14.48
N LEU A 259 -1.94 3.09 -13.54
CA LEU A 259 -2.05 1.69 -13.14
C LEU A 259 -3.40 1.37 -12.51
N ALA A 260 -3.93 2.25 -11.67
CA ALA A 260 -5.25 2.10 -11.04
C ALA A 260 -6.38 2.06 -12.08
N LYS A 261 -6.27 2.82 -13.18
CA LYS A 261 -7.24 2.74 -14.29
C LYS A 261 -7.16 1.47 -15.13
N TRP A 262 -6.02 0.78 -15.07
CA TRP A 262 -5.73 -0.37 -15.92
C TRP A 262 -5.89 -1.72 -15.20
N ALA A 263 -5.82 -1.71 -13.86
CA ALA A 263 -6.09 -2.84 -12.98
C ALA A 263 -7.59 -3.09 -12.85
#